data_AF-A0A956GVT7-F1
#
_entry.id   AF-A0A956GVT7-F1
#
_cell.length_a   1.000
_cell.length_b   1.000
_cell.length_c   1.000
_cell.angle_alpha   90.00
_cell.angle_beta   90.00
_cell.angle_gamma   90.00
#
_symmetry.space_group_name_H-M   'P 1'
#
loop_
_entity.id
_entity.type
_entity.pdbx_description
1 polymer ?
#
loop_
_entity_poly.entity_id
_entity_poly.type
_entity_poly.pdbx_seq_one_letter_code
_entity_poly.pdbx_strand_id
1 'polypeptide(L)'
;MSAPSVCRIAALTVGFCFLATAAADAGPKSKKKKKKDTDIADVSAFKDKLVVFTDGEGDYFAAVPGDMDTLFYGDGKTFYKQRAFSGGRNGTKWSMRMWSPRVDHVADLDGDVGKGTMTCGKDKTELTQVPDAEAAKILDKATFRLPFWKRQAHALSRDDRGIYYYVDQLRDEYGGKDYKLYAGPKGAMKELGLTNIVSDSEGEIFASKKGELRFIQDRSKATWIKGEKRVELVQVPLENNLPMIYGELGVYEGSLGTPCDEY
;
A
#
# COMPACT_ATOMS: atom_id res chain seq x y z
N MET A 1 -47.67 71.51 -4.79
CA MET A 1 -47.81 72.80 -4.07
C MET A 1 -47.81 72.50 -2.58
N SER A 2 -47.17 73.36 -1.79
CA SER A 2 -47.29 73.53 -0.33
C SER A 2 -47.11 72.32 0.62
N ALA A 3 -46.02 72.38 1.40
CA ALA A 3 -45.94 71.92 2.80
C ALA A 3 -46.78 72.88 3.72
N PRO A 4 -46.71 72.94 5.08
CA PRO A 4 -45.64 72.49 6.01
C PRO A 4 -46.10 72.04 7.43
N SER A 5 -45.13 72.00 8.37
CA SER A 5 -45.30 72.16 9.85
C SER A 5 -46.00 71.01 10.61
N VAL A 6 -45.76 70.75 11.91
CA VAL A 6 -44.90 71.34 12.97
C VAL A 6 -44.32 70.16 13.81
N CYS A 7 -43.29 70.25 14.67
CA CYS A 7 -42.56 71.38 15.23
C CYS A 7 -41.07 70.99 15.53
N ARG A 8 -40.39 71.74 16.41
CA ARG A 8 -39.17 71.36 17.14
C ARG A 8 -39.51 71.11 18.61
N ILE A 9 -38.75 70.26 19.29
CA ILE A 9 -38.11 70.53 20.60
C ILE A 9 -36.99 69.51 20.78
N ALA A 10 -35.81 69.97 21.16
CA ALA A 10 -34.69 69.12 21.54
C ALA A 10 -34.60 69.04 23.07
N ALA A 11 -34.29 67.86 23.59
CA ALA A 11 -33.82 67.69 24.96
C ALA A 11 -32.66 66.67 24.95
N LEU A 12 -31.47 67.12 25.32
CA LEU A 12 -30.32 66.24 25.54
C LEU A 12 -30.63 65.32 26.72
N THR A 13 -30.33 64.02 26.57
CA THR A 13 -29.91 63.21 27.71
C THR A 13 -28.78 62.29 27.28
N VAL A 14 -27.59 62.48 27.89
CA VAL A 14 -26.44 61.60 27.74
C VAL A 14 -26.67 60.38 28.63
N GLY A 15 -26.61 59.17 28.06
CA GLY A 15 -26.89 57.93 28.81
C GLY A 15 -26.31 56.68 28.15
N PHE A 16 -25.10 56.29 28.58
CA PHE A 16 -24.52 54.94 28.54
C PHE A 16 -24.89 54.03 27.34
N CYS A 17 -24.01 53.99 26.34
CA CYS A 17 -24.01 52.91 25.36
C CYS A 17 -23.44 51.63 25.99
N PHE A 18 -24.30 50.71 26.42
CA PHE A 18 -23.89 49.35 26.80
C PHE A 18 -23.43 48.59 25.55
N LEU A 19 -22.11 48.58 25.31
CA LEU A 19 -21.50 47.66 24.36
C LEU A 19 -21.63 46.24 24.92
N ALA A 20 -22.61 45.49 24.42
CA ALA A 20 -22.72 44.06 24.63
C ALA A 20 -21.58 43.34 23.89
N THR A 21 -20.43 43.22 24.54
CA THR A 21 -19.34 42.34 24.08
C THR A 21 -19.80 40.89 24.17
N ALA A 22 -20.27 40.34 23.05
CA ALA A 22 -20.49 38.91 22.90
C ALA A 22 -19.15 38.18 23.06
N ALA A 23 -18.93 37.64 24.26
CA ALA A 23 -17.82 36.74 24.54
C ALA A 23 -18.05 35.43 23.78
N ALA A 24 -17.56 35.35 22.54
CA ALA A 24 -17.48 34.10 21.82
C ALA A 24 -16.49 33.20 22.56
N ASP A 25 -17.03 32.19 23.24
CA ASP A 25 -16.27 31.23 24.05
C ASP A 25 -15.36 30.39 23.14
N ALA A 26 -14.14 30.89 22.94
CA ALA A 26 -13.13 30.28 22.10
C ALA A 26 -12.49 29.09 22.84
N GLY A 27 -13.28 28.01 22.95
CA GLY A 27 -12.86 26.75 23.58
C GLY A 27 -11.47 26.31 23.11
N PRO A 28 -10.65 25.74 24.00
CA PRO A 28 -9.22 25.55 23.76
C PRO A 28 -8.99 24.72 22.50
N LYS A 29 -8.35 25.34 21.49
CA LYS A 29 -8.00 24.68 20.23
C LYS A 29 -7.13 23.46 20.54
N SER A 30 -7.75 22.28 20.49
CA SER A 30 -7.09 20.99 20.60
C SER A 30 -5.91 20.95 19.63
N LYS A 31 -4.69 21.00 20.17
CA LYS A 31 -3.48 20.75 19.39
C LYS A 31 -3.56 19.31 18.90
N LYS A 32 -3.98 19.11 17.64
CA LYS A 32 -3.88 17.81 16.96
C LYS A 32 -2.46 17.29 17.18
N LYS A 33 -2.30 16.26 18.02
CA LYS A 33 -1.02 15.55 18.15
C LYS A 33 -0.61 15.14 16.74
N LYS A 34 0.56 15.59 16.30
CA LYS A 34 1.13 15.23 15.00
C LYS A 34 1.22 13.70 15.00
N LYS A 35 0.38 13.03 14.19
CA LYS A 35 0.36 11.57 14.11
C LYS A 35 1.79 11.16 13.71
N LYS A 36 2.46 10.36 14.55
CA LYS A 36 3.78 9.83 14.21
C LYS A 36 3.60 9.07 12.89
N ASP A 37 4.34 9.44 11.86
CA ASP A 37 4.32 8.69 10.61
C ASP A 37 4.96 7.33 10.92
N THR A 38 4.11 6.30 11.00
CA THR A 38 4.51 4.93 11.34
C THR A 38 5.20 4.23 10.19
N ASP A 39 5.17 4.84 9.01
CA ASP A 39 5.56 4.22 7.75
C ASP A 39 6.93 4.71 7.27
N ILE A 40 7.68 5.40 8.14
CA ILE A 40 9.08 5.79 7.93
C ILE A 40 10.01 4.66 8.41
N ALA A 41 10.96 4.28 7.57
CA ALA A 41 12.03 3.35 7.94
C ALA A 41 13.24 4.13 8.48
N ASP A 42 13.78 3.71 9.61
CA ASP A 42 15.02 4.25 10.15
C ASP A 42 16.22 3.53 9.53
N VAL A 43 17.03 4.28 8.76
CA VAL A 43 18.24 3.77 8.09
C VAL A 43 19.53 4.19 8.80
N SER A 44 19.45 4.95 9.90
CA SER A 44 20.61 5.63 10.51
C SER A 44 21.76 4.71 10.90
N ALA A 45 21.48 3.46 11.27
CA ALA A 45 22.48 2.45 11.67
C ALA A 45 23.29 1.83 10.51
N PHE A 46 22.87 2.05 9.25
CA PHE A 46 23.48 1.44 8.07
C PHE A 46 23.53 2.36 6.84
N LYS A 47 23.12 3.62 6.97
CA LYS A 47 23.06 4.60 5.88
C LYS A 47 24.41 4.80 5.17
N ASP A 48 25.49 4.76 5.94
CA ASP A 48 26.89 4.85 5.51
C ASP A 48 27.37 3.63 4.71
N LYS A 49 26.62 2.52 4.74
CA LYS A 49 26.91 1.25 4.06
C LYS A 49 26.04 1.03 2.82
N LEU A 50 25.07 1.93 2.56
CA LEU A 50 24.20 1.84 1.41
C LEU A 50 24.98 2.18 0.14
N VAL A 51 25.02 1.22 -0.80
CA VAL A 51 25.35 1.51 -2.20
C VAL A 51 24.07 1.92 -2.93
N VAL A 52 24.19 2.87 -3.86
CA VAL A 52 23.06 3.35 -4.68
C VAL A 52 23.30 3.00 -6.13
N PHE A 53 22.29 2.44 -6.79
CA PHE A 53 22.27 2.13 -8.21
C PHE A 53 21.13 2.89 -8.89
N THR A 54 21.26 3.17 -10.18
CA THR A 54 20.20 3.77 -11.01
C THR A 54 20.22 3.19 -12.42
N ASP A 55 19.06 3.18 -13.07
CA ASP A 55 18.89 2.87 -14.49
C ASP A 55 19.24 4.07 -15.41
N GLY A 56 19.25 5.29 -14.85
CA GLY A 56 19.41 6.55 -15.60
C GLY A 56 18.11 7.15 -16.14
N GLU A 57 16.96 6.47 -15.99
CA GLU A 57 15.65 6.93 -16.46
C GLU A 57 14.77 7.49 -15.32
N GLY A 58 15.07 7.15 -14.07
CA GLY A 58 14.46 7.75 -12.88
C GLY A 58 14.44 6.86 -11.66
N ASP A 59 14.73 5.58 -11.82
CA ASP A 59 14.68 4.60 -10.75
C ASP A 59 16.03 4.49 -10.02
N TYR A 60 15.92 4.31 -8.71
CA TYR A 60 17.04 4.17 -7.81
C TYR A 60 16.84 2.98 -6.87
N PHE A 61 17.92 2.24 -6.67
CA PHE A 61 18.01 1.19 -5.66
C PHE A 61 19.02 1.61 -4.60
N ALA A 62 18.67 1.45 -3.33
CA ALA A 62 19.59 1.63 -2.21
C ALA A 62 19.64 0.33 -1.41
N ALA A 63 20.82 -0.25 -1.20
CA ALA A 63 20.99 -1.51 -0.49
C ALA A 63 22.31 -1.57 0.26
N VAL A 64 22.38 -2.29 1.39
CA VAL A 64 23.66 -2.81 1.89
C VAL A 64 23.92 -4.13 1.15
N PRO A 65 25.07 -4.31 0.46
CA PRO A 65 25.34 -5.47 -0.39
C PRO A 65 25.07 -6.84 0.25
N GLY A 66 23.97 -7.48 -0.15
CA GLY A 66 23.54 -8.82 0.29
C GLY A 66 22.68 -8.87 1.57
N ASP A 67 22.36 -7.73 2.19
CA ASP A 67 21.57 -7.66 3.43
C ASP A 67 20.08 -7.40 3.12
N MET A 68 19.28 -8.47 3.19
CA MET A 68 17.84 -8.51 2.86
C MET A 68 17.01 -7.43 3.57
N ASP A 69 17.40 -7.01 4.77
CA ASP A 69 16.61 -6.02 5.53
C ASP A 69 16.84 -4.57 5.07
N THR A 70 17.78 -4.34 4.17
CA THR A 70 18.25 -2.99 3.78
C THR A 70 18.02 -2.62 2.33
N LEU A 71 17.30 -3.44 1.55
CA LEU A 71 16.95 -3.12 0.16
C LEU A 71 15.78 -2.15 0.08
N PHE A 72 15.96 -1.06 -0.67
CA PHE A 72 14.93 -0.09 -1.00
C PHE A 72 14.95 0.27 -2.49
N TYR A 73 13.80 0.69 -3.00
CA TYR A 73 13.58 1.12 -4.39
C TYR A 73 12.71 2.38 -4.44
N GLY A 74 12.95 3.27 -5.40
CA GLY A 74 12.09 4.42 -5.71
C GLY A 74 12.78 5.54 -6.50
N ASP A 75 12.21 6.76 -6.48
CA ASP A 75 12.50 7.88 -7.38
C ASP A 75 13.72 8.75 -7.01
N GLY A 76 14.62 8.24 -6.17
CA GLY A 76 15.74 9.00 -5.60
C GLY A 76 15.34 10.04 -4.53
N LYS A 77 14.05 10.28 -4.29
CA LYS A 77 13.54 11.17 -3.22
C LYS A 77 12.76 10.40 -2.16
N THR A 78 12.02 9.37 -2.56
CA THR A 78 11.28 8.45 -1.70
C THR A 78 11.70 7.04 -2.03
N PHE A 79 12.06 6.28 -1.01
CA PHE A 79 12.55 4.91 -1.13
C PHE A 79 11.67 3.99 -0.28
N TYR A 80 11.05 2.98 -0.89
CA TYR A 80 10.25 1.99 -0.18
C TYR A 80 11.06 0.73 0.06
N LYS A 81 11.05 0.23 1.30
CA LYS A 81 11.70 -1.04 1.64
C LYS A 81 11.08 -2.15 0.81
N GLN A 82 11.94 -2.89 0.11
CA GLN A 82 11.54 -4.06 -0.66
C GLN A 82 11.49 -5.30 0.24
N ARG A 83 10.75 -6.30 -0.19
CA ARG A 83 10.61 -7.57 0.53
C ARG A 83 11.57 -8.60 -0.02
N ALA A 84 12.85 -8.41 0.26
CA ALA A 84 13.87 -9.41 -0.02
C ALA A 84 13.70 -10.63 0.90
N PHE A 85 13.85 -11.82 0.33
CA PHE A 85 13.71 -13.10 1.05
C PHE A 85 14.84 -14.10 0.73
N SER A 86 15.71 -13.78 -0.23
CA SER A 86 17.03 -14.38 -0.38
C SER A 86 18.05 -13.30 -0.68
N GLY A 87 19.27 -13.46 -0.20
CA GLY A 87 20.35 -12.50 -0.40
C GLY A 87 21.69 -13.13 -0.07
N GLY A 88 22.75 -12.67 -0.74
CA GLY A 88 24.08 -13.20 -0.53
C GLY A 88 25.17 -12.32 -1.12
N ARG A 89 26.40 -12.53 -0.66
CA ARG A 89 27.58 -11.80 -1.11
C ARG A 89 28.78 -12.74 -1.22
N ASN A 90 29.50 -12.64 -2.33
CA ASN A 90 30.74 -13.35 -2.62
C ASN A 90 31.79 -12.35 -3.14
N GLY A 91 32.64 -11.85 -2.24
CA GLY A 91 33.62 -10.80 -2.55
C GLY A 91 32.93 -9.46 -2.85
N THR A 92 33.12 -8.95 -4.06
CA THR A 92 32.47 -7.73 -4.56
C THR A 92 31.07 -7.97 -5.08
N LYS A 93 30.79 -9.20 -5.56
CA LYS A 93 29.49 -9.58 -6.12
C LYS A 93 28.50 -9.88 -5.02
N TRP A 94 27.26 -9.47 -5.22
CA TRP A 94 26.15 -9.74 -4.33
C TRP A 94 24.85 -9.81 -5.13
N SER A 95 23.86 -10.47 -4.56
CA SER A 95 22.53 -10.57 -5.14
C SER A 95 21.46 -10.54 -4.07
N MET A 96 20.26 -10.09 -4.44
CA MET A 96 19.09 -10.00 -3.57
C MET A 96 17.83 -10.33 -4.36
N ARG A 97 17.11 -11.37 -3.94
CA ARG A 97 15.82 -11.76 -4.49
C ARG A 97 14.69 -11.20 -3.64
N MET A 98 13.76 -10.52 -4.29
CA MET A 98 12.61 -9.88 -3.64
C MET A 98 11.28 -10.34 -4.23
N TRP A 99 10.23 -10.20 -3.44
CA TRP A 99 8.85 -10.45 -3.85
C TRP A 99 8.42 -9.45 -4.93
N SER A 100 8.00 -9.96 -6.09
CA SER A 100 7.50 -9.19 -7.22
C SER A 100 6.29 -9.92 -7.82
N PRO A 101 5.05 -9.64 -7.37
CA PRO A 101 3.91 -10.52 -7.67
C PRO A 101 3.44 -10.41 -9.13
N ARG A 102 3.81 -9.35 -9.85
CA ARG A 102 3.39 -9.09 -11.24
C ARG A 102 4.20 -9.87 -12.28
N VAL A 103 5.45 -10.24 -11.99
CA VAL A 103 6.31 -10.98 -12.91
C VAL A 103 7.03 -12.13 -12.20
N ASP A 104 6.80 -13.37 -12.64
CA ASP A 104 7.39 -14.63 -12.15
C ASP A 104 7.51 -14.77 -10.60
N HIS A 105 6.68 -14.02 -9.86
CA HIS A 105 6.62 -13.91 -8.40
C HIS A 105 7.84 -13.26 -7.72
N VAL A 106 8.91 -13.02 -8.47
CA VAL A 106 10.23 -12.62 -7.96
C VAL A 106 10.92 -11.62 -8.86
N ALA A 107 11.73 -10.76 -8.26
CA ALA A 107 12.71 -9.93 -8.96
C ALA A 107 14.08 -10.13 -8.32
N ASP A 108 15.14 -10.11 -9.14
CA ASP A 108 16.52 -10.26 -8.69
C ASP A 108 17.30 -8.97 -8.95
N LEU A 109 17.90 -8.40 -7.89
CA LEU A 109 18.89 -7.34 -8.00
C LEU A 109 20.27 -7.94 -7.79
N ASP A 110 21.07 -7.97 -8.85
CA ASP A 110 22.49 -8.33 -8.82
C ASP A 110 23.36 -7.06 -8.78
N GLY A 111 24.49 -7.11 -8.07
CA GLY A 111 25.43 -5.99 -7.99
C GLY A 111 26.89 -6.44 -7.91
N ASP A 112 27.77 -5.60 -8.45
CA ASP A 112 29.24 -5.71 -8.41
C ASP A 112 29.83 -4.29 -8.34
N VAL A 113 31.16 -4.13 -8.39
CA VAL A 113 31.79 -2.80 -8.40
C VAL A 113 31.35 -2.00 -9.64
N GLY A 114 30.70 -0.86 -9.41
CA GLY A 114 30.34 0.11 -10.46
C GLY A 114 29.09 -0.22 -11.27
N LYS A 115 28.53 -1.44 -11.16
CA LYS A 115 27.43 -1.93 -12.00
C LYS A 115 26.51 -2.90 -11.27
N GLY A 116 25.26 -2.96 -11.70
CA GLY A 116 24.28 -3.94 -11.25
C GLY A 116 23.31 -4.30 -12.37
N THR A 117 22.39 -5.20 -12.07
CA THR A 117 21.34 -5.61 -13.00
C THR A 117 20.06 -5.85 -12.21
N MET A 118 18.96 -5.23 -12.62
CA MET A 118 17.62 -5.63 -12.18
C MET A 118 17.07 -6.65 -13.17
N THR A 119 16.59 -7.80 -12.70
CA THR A 119 15.91 -8.82 -13.51
C THR A 119 14.44 -8.93 -13.08
N CYS A 120 13.54 -8.66 -14.02
CA CYS A 120 12.09 -8.78 -13.90
C CYS A 120 11.62 -9.92 -14.80
N GLY A 121 11.50 -11.14 -14.25
CA GLY A 121 11.20 -12.35 -15.01
C GLY A 121 12.30 -12.66 -16.04
N LYS A 122 12.03 -12.39 -17.32
CA LYS A 122 12.97 -12.59 -18.44
C LYS A 122 13.76 -11.35 -18.80
N ASP A 123 13.24 -10.17 -18.45
CA ASP A 123 13.75 -8.88 -18.88
C ASP A 123 14.77 -8.36 -17.87
N LYS A 124 15.75 -7.61 -18.40
CA LYS A 124 16.92 -7.16 -17.64
C LYS A 124 17.23 -5.70 -17.91
N THR A 125 17.34 -4.93 -16.84
CA THR A 125 17.77 -3.54 -16.86
C THR A 125 19.18 -3.46 -16.27
N GLU A 126 20.14 -3.00 -17.07
CA GLU A 126 21.50 -2.70 -16.58
C GLU A 126 21.46 -1.45 -15.69
N LEU A 127 22.15 -1.50 -14.57
CA LEU A 127 22.18 -0.42 -13.58
C LEU A 127 23.61 0.09 -13.40
N THR A 128 23.78 1.40 -13.27
CA THR A 128 25.05 2.03 -12.95
C THR A 128 25.11 2.36 -11.46
N GLN A 129 26.24 2.10 -10.80
CA GLN A 129 26.45 2.54 -9.42
C GLN A 129 26.62 4.07 -9.39
N VAL A 130 25.82 4.75 -8.58
CA VAL A 130 25.96 6.19 -8.35
C VAL A 130 27.25 6.45 -7.55
N PRO A 131 28.11 7.41 -7.95
CA PRO A 131 29.34 7.72 -7.21
C PRO A 131 29.06 8.11 -5.75
N ASP A 132 29.89 7.66 -4.81
CA ASP A 132 29.65 7.78 -3.35
C ASP A 132 29.29 9.21 -2.89
N ALA A 133 29.96 10.23 -3.45
CA ALA A 133 29.71 11.64 -3.12
C ALA A 133 28.38 12.20 -3.67
N GLU A 134 27.75 11.51 -4.60
CA GLU A 134 26.40 11.79 -5.12
C GLU A 134 25.37 10.92 -4.42
N ALA A 135 25.66 9.62 -4.23
CA ALA A 135 24.86 8.72 -3.41
C ALA A 135 24.60 9.31 -2.02
N ALA A 136 25.62 9.84 -1.33
CA ALA A 136 25.45 10.52 -0.05
C ALA A 136 24.43 11.68 -0.11
N LYS A 137 24.45 12.50 -1.17
CA LYS A 137 23.50 13.63 -1.35
C LYS A 137 22.07 13.16 -1.60
N ILE A 138 21.90 12.02 -2.27
CA ILE A 138 20.60 11.35 -2.48
C ILE A 138 20.10 10.84 -1.12
N LEU A 139 20.90 10.02 -0.44
CA LEU A 139 20.58 9.42 0.86
C LEU A 139 20.30 10.48 1.95
N ASP A 140 20.93 11.64 1.90
CA ASP A 140 20.69 12.78 2.81
C ASP A 140 19.37 13.52 2.60
N LYS A 141 18.78 13.43 1.42
CA LYS A 141 17.49 14.07 1.08
C LYS A 141 16.34 13.07 0.96
N ALA A 142 16.67 11.79 0.83
CA ALA A 142 15.74 10.69 0.68
C ALA A 142 14.84 10.49 1.92
N THR A 143 13.56 10.20 1.67
CA THR A 143 12.62 9.70 2.67
C THR A 143 12.52 8.19 2.52
N PHE A 144 13.06 7.45 3.50
CA PHE A 144 12.94 5.99 3.56
C PHE A 144 11.62 5.60 4.22
N ARG A 145 10.89 4.69 3.57
CA ARG A 145 9.59 4.20 4.01
C ARG A 145 9.60 2.69 4.18
N LEU A 146 8.75 2.20 5.07
CA LEU A 146 8.34 0.80 5.12
C LEU A 146 7.71 0.39 3.77
N PRO A 147 7.59 -0.92 3.45
CA PRO A 147 7.06 -1.35 2.16
C PRO A 147 5.72 -0.67 1.82
N PHE A 148 5.61 -0.13 0.60
CA PHE A 148 4.46 0.68 0.17
C PHE A 148 3.13 -0.07 0.35
N TRP A 149 3.06 -1.27 -0.22
CA TRP A 149 1.90 -2.11 -0.13
C TRP A 149 1.92 -3.00 1.13
N LYS A 150 0.80 -3.10 1.85
CA LYS A 150 0.69 -3.79 3.16
C LYS A 150 -0.19 -5.05 3.17
N ARG A 151 -0.79 -5.41 2.04
CA ARG A 151 -1.81 -6.48 1.95
C ARG A 151 -1.35 -7.59 1.01
N GLN A 152 -1.92 -8.79 1.14
CA GLN A 152 -1.56 -9.96 0.35
C GLN A 152 -2.78 -10.81 -0.03
N ALA A 153 -2.64 -11.57 -1.11
CA ALA A 153 -3.59 -12.61 -1.46
C ALA A 153 -3.72 -13.64 -0.34
N HIS A 154 -4.97 -13.98 0.00
CA HIS A 154 -5.29 -15.00 1.00
C HIS A 154 -5.98 -16.21 0.37
N ALA A 155 -6.99 -15.97 -0.47
CA ALA A 155 -7.67 -17.04 -1.19
C ALA A 155 -8.31 -16.53 -2.49
N LEU A 156 -8.34 -17.36 -3.53
CA LEU A 156 -9.00 -17.07 -4.80
C LEU A 156 -9.86 -18.27 -5.23
N SER A 157 -11.04 -18.00 -5.76
CA SER A 157 -11.94 -19.00 -6.34
C SER A 157 -12.75 -18.40 -7.49
N ARG A 158 -13.30 -19.25 -8.36
CA ARG A 158 -14.03 -18.84 -9.56
C ARG A 158 -15.24 -19.74 -9.79
N ASP A 159 -16.36 -19.17 -10.25
CA ASP A 159 -17.47 -19.95 -10.81
C ASP A 159 -17.23 -20.32 -12.28
N ASP A 160 -18.07 -21.19 -12.84
CA ASP A 160 -18.03 -21.60 -14.25
C ASP A 160 -18.09 -20.43 -15.25
N ARG A 161 -18.86 -19.39 -14.92
CA ARG A 161 -19.07 -18.16 -15.72
C ARG A 161 -17.93 -17.14 -15.65
N GLY A 162 -16.89 -17.38 -14.87
CA GLY A 162 -15.74 -16.50 -14.77
C GLY A 162 -15.89 -15.36 -13.76
N ILE A 163 -16.84 -15.47 -12.83
CA ILE A 163 -16.92 -14.60 -11.66
C ILE A 163 -15.93 -15.11 -10.61
N TYR A 164 -14.97 -14.26 -10.27
CA TYR A 164 -14.01 -14.50 -9.21
C TYR A 164 -14.56 -14.09 -7.85
N TYR A 165 -14.09 -14.79 -6.83
CA TYR A 165 -14.31 -14.55 -5.42
C TYR A 165 -12.92 -14.52 -4.78
N TYR A 166 -12.52 -13.37 -4.29
CA TYR A 166 -11.15 -13.10 -3.85
C TYR A 166 -11.14 -12.59 -2.42
N VAL A 167 -10.31 -13.22 -1.60
CA VAL A 167 -9.98 -12.76 -0.25
C VAL A 167 -8.55 -12.23 -0.28
N ASP A 168 -8.42 -10.97 0.11
CA ASP A 168 -7.15 -10.32 0.42
C ASP A 168 -7.07 -10.10 1.94
N GLN A 169 -5.87 -10.17 2.49
CA GLN A 169 -5.60 -9.98 3.92
C GLN A 169 -4.50 -8.94 4.14
N LEU A 170 -4.54 -8.25 5.26
CA LEU A 170 -3.39 -7.52 5.76
C LEU A 170 -2.25 -8.52 6.02
N ARG A 171 -1.01 -8.22 5.62
CA ARG A 171 0.13 -9.14 5.79
C ARG A 171 0.42 -9.43 7.26
N ASP A 172 1.01 -10.60 7.52
CA ASP A 172 1.30 -11.08 8.89
C ASP A 172 2.21 -10.13 9.67
N GLU A 173 3.18 -9.52 8.98
CA GLU A 173 4.07 -8.46 9.48
C GLU A 173 3.33 -7.20 9.98
N TYR A 174 2.04 -7.04 9.67
CA TYR A 174 1.17 -5.97 10.16
C TYR A 174 -0.06 -6.50 10.94
N GLY A 175 -0.17 -7.82 11.16
CA GLY A 175 -1.19 -8.43 12.03
C GLY A 175 -2.08 -9.51 11.40
N GLY A 176 -1.97 -9.80 10.10
CA GLY A 176 -2.55 -10.99 9.43
C GLY A 176 -4.09 -11.06 9.28
N LYS A 177 -4.86 -10.47 10.20
CA LYS A 177 -6.29 -10.81 10.41
C LYS A 177 -7.32 -9.82 9.87
N ASP A 178 -6.87 -8.77 9.16
CA ASP A 178 -7.76 -7.78 8.55
C ASP A 178 -8.05 -8.20 7.09
N TYR A 179 -9.13 -8.95 6.91
CA TYR A 179 -9.53 -9.52 5.63
C TYR A 179 -10.48 -8.61 4.85
N LYS A 180 -10.44 -8.74 3.52
CA LYS A 180 -11.38 -8.12 2.59
C LYS A 180 -11.86 -9.13 1.56
N LEU A 181 -13.16 -9.16 1.32
CA LEU A 181 -13.80 -10.01 0.32
C LEU A 181 -14.25 -9.18 -0.88
N TYR A 182 -13.81 -9.60 -2.05
CA TYR A 182 -14.16 -9.04 -3.35
C TYR A 182 -14.85 -10.09 -4.23
N ALA A 183 -15.78 -9.67 -5.08
CA ALA A 183 -16.30 -10.51 -6.15
C ALA A 183 -16.66 -9.73 -7.42
N GLY A 184 -16.56 -10.39 -8.57
CA GLY A 184 -16.79 -9.79 -9.89
C GLY A 184 -16.03 -10.54 -11.00
N PRO A 185 -16.15 -10.10 -12.26
CA PRO A 185 -15.24 -10.52 -13.31
C PRO A 185 -13.86 -9.85 -13.13
N LYS A 186 -12.84 -10.40 -13.79
CA LYS A 186 -11.50 -9.81 -13.90
C LYS A 186 -11.60 -8.33 -14.34
N GLY A 187 -10.80 -7.45 -13.73
CA GLY A 187 -10.78 -6.01 -13.98
C GLY A 187 -11.95 -5.20 -13.39
N ALA A 188 -12.96 -5.84 -12.80
CA ALA A 188 -14.12 -5.15 -12.20
C ALA A 188 -14.60 -5.80 -10.90
N MET A 189 -13.66 -6.30 -10.10
CA MET A 189 -13.91 -6.83 -8.76
C MET A 189 -14.47 -5.74 -7.84
N LYS A 190 -15.46 -6.08 -7.01
CA LYS A 190 -16.08 -5.14 -6.07
C LYS A 190 -16.00 -5.66 -4.65
N GLU A 191 -15.54 -4.82 -3.73
CA GLU A 191 -15.54 -5.13 -2.30
C GLU A 191 -17.00 -5.37 -1.84
N LEU A 192 -17.22 -6.49 -1.13
CA LEU A 192 -18.56 -6.89 -0.68
C LEU A 192 -18.89 -6.39 0.72
N GLY A 193 -17.86 -6.02 1.50
CA GLY A 193 -17.95 -5.61 2.89
C GLY A 193 -18.25 -6.78 3.82
N LEU A 194 -17.25 -7.22 4.59
CA LEU A 194 -17.40 -8.33 5.53
C LEU A 194 -18.26 -7.93 6.74
N THR A 195 -19.10 -8.86 7.18
CA THR A 195 -19.96 -8.73 8.37
C THR A 195 -19.64 -9.75 9.45
N ASN A 196 -19.08 -10.90 9.08
CA ASN A 196 -18.56 -11.90 10.01
C ASN A 196 -17.44 -12.71 9.33
N ILE A 197 -16.50 -13.19 10.13
CA ILE A 197 -15.42 -14.09 9.71
C ILE A 197 -15.35 -15.23 10.73
N VAL A 198 -15.43 -16.46 10.24
CA VAL A 198 -15.12 -17.67 11.02
C VAL A 198 -13.88 -18.29 10.40
N SER A 199 -12.91 -18.70 11.22
CA SER A 199 -11.68 -19.35 10.80
C SER A 199 -11.29 -20.34 11.91
N ASP A 200 -11.38 -21.63 11.61
CA ASP A 200 -11.14 -22.75 12.52
C ASP A 200 -10.55 -23.96 11.76
N SER A 201 -10.50 -25.14 12.38
CA SER A 201 -9.91 -26.35 11.78
C SER A 201 -10.65 -26.88 10.55
N GLU A 202 -11.93 -26.51 10.36
CA GLU A 202 -12.75 -26.98 9.24
C GLU A 202 -12.59 -26.07 8.00
N GLY A 203 -12.01 -24.88 8.19
CA GLY A 203 -11.75 -23.89 7.16
C GLY A 203 -12.26 -22.50 7.55
N GLU A 204 -12.76 -21.77 6.55
CA GLU A 204 -13.05 -20.33 6.69
C GLU A 204 -14.37 -19.91 6.06
N ILE A 205 -15.08 -19.02 6.74
CA ILE A 205 -16.36 -18.45 6.29
C ILE A 205 -16.26 -16.93 6.30
N PHE A 206 -16.31 -16.34 5.11
CA PHE A 206 -16.30 -14.91 4.86
C PHE A 206 -17.72 -14.44 4.52
N ALA A 207 -18.44 -13.93 5.52
CA ALA A 207 -19.82 -13.49 5.36
C ALA A 207 -19.92 -12.01 4.98
N SER A 208 -20.81 -11.67 4.07
CA SER A 208 -21.14 -10.30 3.67
C SER A 208 -22.66 -10.12 3.52
N LYS A 209 -23.13 -8.87 3.45
CA LYS A 209 -24.54 -8.56 3.14
C LYS A 209 -25.01 -9.08 1.77
N LYS A 210 -24.10 -9.47 0.88
CA LYS A 210 -24.40 -9.93 -0.49
C LYS A 210 -24.35 -11.46 -0.64
N GLY A 211 -23.89 -12.17 0.38
CA GLY A 211 -23.67 -13.61 0.41
C GLY A 211 -22.44 -14.02 1.23
N GLU A 212 -22.21 -15.32 1.36
CA GLU A 212 -21.12 -15.91 2.11
C GLU A 212 -20.21 -16.71 1.19
N LEU A 213 -18.90 -16.51 1.31
CA LEU A 213 -17.88 -17.37 0.72
C LEU A 213 -17.40 -18.34 1.80
N ARG A 214 -17.51 -19.64 1.53
CA ARG A 214 -17.04 -20.70 2.43
C ARG A 214 -15.92 -21.48 1.77
N PHE A 215 -14.78 -21.57 2.44
CA PHE A 215 -13.67 -22.47 2.11
C PHE A 215 -13.68 -23.62 3.10
N ILE A 216 -13.71 -24.86 2.59
CA ILE A 216 -13.65 -26.07 3.42
C ILE A 216 -12.29 -26.72 3.18
N GLN A 217 -11.41 -26.66 4.19
CA GLN A 217 -9.98 -26.93 4.05
C GLN A 217 -9.74 -28.38 3.58
N ASP A 218 -10.39 -29.34 4.23
CA ASP A 218 -10.31 -30.79 3.96
C ASP A 218 -10.81 -31.24 2.58
N ARG A 219 -11.44 -30.36 1.79
CA ARG A 219 -12.10 -30.75 0.52
C ARG A 219 -11.58 -30.04 -0.71
N SER A 220 -10.68 -29.06 -0.59
CA SER A 220 -10.33 -28.13 -1.69
C SER A 220 -11.57 -27.53 -2.37
N LYS A 221 -12.66 -27.37 -1.60
CA LYS A 221 -13.96 -26.88 -2.07
C LYS A 221 -14.21 -25.49 -1.53
N ALA A 222 -14.43 -24.55 -2.45
CA ALA A 222 -15.02 -23.27 -2.14
C ALA A 222 -16.50 -23.27 -2.56
N THR A 223 -17.34 -22.50 -1.86
CA THR A 223 -18.77 -22.37 -2.19
C THR A 223 -19.23 -20.95 -1.90
N TRP A 224 -19.92 -20.35 -2.87
CA TRP A 224 -20.65 -19.10 -2.67
C TRP A 224 -22.11 -19.37 -2.34
N ILE A 225 -22.62 -18.75 -1.27
CA ILE A 225 -24.00 -18.89 -0.82
C ILE A 225 -24.67 -17.52 -0.85
N LYS A 226 -25.83 -17.42 -1.50
CA LYS A 226 -26.65 -16.19 -1.55
C LYS A 226 -28.12 -16.54 -1.36
N GLY A 227 -28.61 -16.37 -0.13
CA GLY A 227 -29.90 -16.91 0.28
C GLY A 227 -29.88 -18.43 0.15
N GLU A 228 -30.88 -19.01 -0.49
CA GLU A 228 -30.97 -20.46 -0.74
C GLU A 228 -30.03 -20.95 -1.85
N LYS A 229 -29.54 -20.04 -2.71
CA LYS A 229 -28.67 -20.42 -3.85
C LYS A 229 -27.27 -20.72 -3.36
N ARG A 230 -26.78 -21.92 -3.67
CA ARG A 230 -25.38 -22.34 -3.50
C ARG A 230 -24.74 -22.51 -4.88
N VAL A 231 -23.50 -22.03 -5.02
CA VAL A 231 -22.68 -22.16 -6.22
C VAL A 231 -21.37 -22.80 -5.78
N GLU A 232 -21.08 -24.02 -6.24
CA GLU A 232 -19.75 -24.62 -6.05
C GLU A 232 -18.73 -23.80 -6.87
N LEU A 233 -17.57 -23.55 -6.29
CA LEU A 233 -16.50 -22.77 -6.91
C LEU A 233 -15.25 -23.64 -7.09
N VAL A 234 -14.53 -23.39 -8.18
CA VAL A 234 -13.19 -23.92 -8.38
C VAL A 234 -12.20 -23.05 -7.60
N GLN A 235 -11.43 -23.65 -6.69
CA GLN A 235 -10.33 -22.96 -6.02
C GLN A 235 -9.21 -22.69 -7.04
N VAL A 236 -8.71 -21.46 -7.07
CA VAL A 236 -7.66 -21.03 -8.00
C VAL A 236 -6.36 -20.89 -7.21
N PRO A 237 -5.30 -21.67 -7.52
CA PRO A 237 -4.03 -21.59 -6.78
C PRO A 237 -3.42 -20.19 -6.86
N LEU A 238 -3.09 -19.60 -5.71
CA LEU A 238 -2.60 -18.22 -5.66
C LEU A 238 -1.27 -18.05 -6.40
N GLU A 239 -0.30 -18.91 -6.11
CA GLU A 239 1.07 -18.84 -6.65
C GLU A 239 1.03 -18.73 -8.19
N ASN A 240 0.44 -19.72 -8.86
CA ASN A 240 0.29 -19.76 -10.32
C ASN A 240 -0.51 -18.58 -10.93
N ASN A 241 -1.12 -17.72 -10.11
CA ASN A 241 -2.01 -16.65 -10.56
C ASN A 241 -1.65 -15.27 -9.97
N LEU A 242 -0.50 -15.10 -9.30
CA LEU A 242 -0.12 -13.80 -8.72
C LEU A 242 -0.13 -12.64 -9.73
N PRO A 243 0.37 -12.77 -10.99
CA PRO A 243 0.26 -11.69 -11.97
C PRO A 243 -1.18 -11.26 -12.25
N MET A 244 -2.09 -12.23 -12.46
CA MET A 244 -3.52 -11.95 -12.63
C MET A 244 -4.13 -11.29 -11.38
N ILE A 245 -3.74 -11.75 -10.19
CA ILE A 245 -4.26 -11.20 -8.92
C ILE A 245 -3.83 -9.74 -8.74
N TYR A 246 -2.54 -9.44 -8.97
CA TYR A 246 -1.91 -8.16 -8.64
C TYR A 246 -1.88 -7.14 -9.79
N GLY A 247 -2.15 -7.56 -11.03
CA GLY A 247 -2.31 -6.68 -12.20
C GLY A 247 -3.74 -6.65 -12.76
N GLU A 248 -4.42 -7.80 -12.85
CA GLU A 248 -5.62 -7.91 -13.70
C GLU A 248 -6.97 -7.97 -12.95
N LEU A 249 -7.02 -8.37 -11.68
CA LEU A 249 -8.29 -8.45 -10.94
C LEU A 249 -8.92 -7.06 -10.66
N GLY A 250 -8.14 -5.97 -10.74
CA GLY A 250 -8.62 -4.63 -10.42
C GLY A 250 -8.82 -4.38 -8.91
N VAL A 251 -8.10 -5.12 -8.07
CA VAL A 251 -8.08 -4.91 -6.59
C VAL A 251 -6.85 -4.10 -6.16
N TYR A 252 -5.77 -4.20 -6.91
CA TYR A 252 -4.50 -3.52 -6.67
C TYR A 252 -4.25 -2.47 -7.75
N GLU A 253 -4.92 -1.33 -7.60
CA GLU A 253 -4.79 -0.19 -8.54
C GLU A 253 -3.45 0.54 -8.37
N GLY A 254 -2.78 0.85 -9.48
CA GLY A 254 -1.52 1.59 -9.51
C GLY A 254 -0.28 0.75 -9.18
N SER A 255 0.75 1.41 -8.66
CA SER A 255 2.04 0.82 -8.24
C SER A 255 1.90 0.06 -6.91
N LEU A 256 2.66 -1.04 -6.75
CA LEU A 256 2.85 -1.74 -5.47
C LEU A 256 4.08 -1.25 -4.70
N GLY A 257 4.85 -0.35 -5.31
CA GLY A 257 6.15 0.14 -4.85
C GLY A 257 7.27 -0.86 -5.13
N THR A 258 7.17 -1.64 -6.22
CA THR A 258 8.16 -2.67 -6.61
C THR A 258 8.76 -2.37 -7.99
N PRO A 259 10.01 -2.77 -8.28
CA PRO A 259 10.71 -2.42 -9.53
C PRO A 259 10.14 -3.07 -10.79
N CYS A 260 9.20 -3.99 -10.67
CA CYS A 260 8.53 -4.61 -11.81
C CYS A 260 7.02 -4.29 -11.83
N ASP A 261 6.64 -3.10 -11.34
CA ASP A 261 5.23 -2.70 -11.26
C ASP A 261 4.57 -2.48 -12.64
N GLU A 262 5.36 -2.15 -13.67
CA GLU A 262 4.91 -1.84 -15.04
C GLU A 262 4.87 -3.07 -15.98
N TYR A 263 5.02 -4.29 -15.42
CA TYR A 263 4.89 -5.59 -16.12
C TYR A 263 3.49 -6.19 -15.94
#